data_AF-A0A7Y5Q5S6-F1
#
_entry.id   AF-A0A7Y5Q5S6-F1
#
_cell.length_a   1.000
_cell.length_b   1.000
_cell.length_c   1.000
_cell.angle_alpha   90.00
_cell.angle_beta   90.00
_cell.angle_gamma   90.00
#
_symmetry.space_group_name_H-M   'P 1'
#
loop_
_entity.id
_entity.type
_entity.pdbx_description
1 polymer ?
#
loop_
_entity_poly.entity_id
_entity_poly.type
_entity_poly.pdbx_seq_one_letter_code
_entity_poly.pdbx_strand_id
1 'polypeptide(L)' 'MASEPQIQEWLVEGLDCPSCAATVEKACGAVPGVRAVKANAATGTLRVTYQPADFKPAALAAAARRAG' A
#
# COMPACT_ATOMS: atom_id res chain seq x y z
N MET A 1 10.10 -8.53 22.94
CA MET A 1 8.88 -7.80 22.54
C MET A 1 9.19 -7.06 21.25
N ALA A 2 9.18 -7.76 20.12
CA ALA A 2 9.56 -7.20 18.82
C ALA A 2 8.28 -6.77 18.12
N SER A 3 8.20 -5.51 17.71
CA SER A 3 7.02 -4.90 17.11
C SER A 3 6.41 -5.77 16.01
N GLU A 4 5.18 -6.22 16.23
CA GLU A 4 4.42 -7.00 15.26
C GLU A 4 4.20 -6.15 13.98
N PRO A 5 4.45 -6.70 12.78
CA PRO A 5 4.10 -6.00 11.56
C PRO A 5 2.60 -5.73 11.53
N GLN A 6 2.22 -4.48 11.32
CA GLN A 6 0.83 -4.06 11.20
C GLN A 6 0.36 -4.32 9.78
N ILE A 7 -0.84 -4.85 9.65
CA ILE A 7 -1.49 -5.08 8.37
C ILE A 7 -2.67 -4.12 8.30
N GLN A 8 -2.70 -3.29 7.27
CA GLN A 8 -3.78 -2.36 7.04
C GLN A 8 -4.34 -2.57 5.64
N GLU A 9 -5.67 -2.65 5.57
CA GLU A 9 -6.41 -2.79 4.33
C GLU A 9 -7.07 -1.43 4.01
N TRP A 10 -6.91 -0.99 2.77
CA TRP A 10 -7.53 0.21 2.22
C TRP A 10 -8.35 -0.18 0.99
N LEU A 11 -9.56 0.34 0.90
CA LEU A 11 -10.26 0.36 -0.38
C LEU A 11 -9.70 1.50 -1.23
N VAL A 12 -9.36 1.20 -2.47
CA VAL A 12 -8.96 2.20 -3.45
C VAL A 12 -10.08 2.32 -4.47
N GLU A 13 -10.87 3.37 -4.35
CA GLU A 13 -11.85 3.73 -5.36
C GLU A 13 -11.11 4.11 -6.65
N GLY A 14 -11.36 3.37 -7.74
CA GLY A 14 -10.63 3.54 -9.01
C GLY A 14 -9.54 2.51 -9.29
N LEU A 15 -9.36 1.49 -8.43
CA LEU A 15 -8.50 0.33 -8.71
C LEU A 15 -9.03 -0.59 -9.84
N ASP A 16 -10.02 -0.13 -10.60
CA ASP A 16 -10.60 -0.80 -11.77
C ASP A 16 -9.64 -0.79 -12.96
N CYS A 17 -8.65 0.13 -12.96
CA CYS A 17 -7.62 0.14 -13.98
C CYS A 17 -6.49 -0.83 -13.59
N PRO A 18 -6.29 -1.95 -14.32
CA PRO A 18 -5.27 -2.95 -13.97
C PRO A 18 -3.85 -2.36 -13.96
N SER A 19 -3.61 -1.33 -14.78
CA SER A 19 -2.36 -0.58 -14.82
C SER A 19 -2.08 0.19 -13.52
N CYS A 20 -3.11 0.77 -12.90
CA CYS A 20 -2.98 1.51 -11.64
C CYS A 20 -2.77 0.57 -10.46
N ALA A 21 -3.43 -0.59 -10.43
CA ALA A 21 -3.28 -1.56 -9.35
C ALA A 21 -1.82 -2.00 -9.17
N ALA A 22 -1.17 -2.41 -10.27
CA ALA A 22 0.24 -2.83 -10.24
C ALA A 22 1.20 -1.68 -9.90
N THR A 23 0.89 -0.46 -10.37
CA THR A 23 1.72 0.73 -10.10
C THR A 23 1.61 1.15 -8.64
N VAL A 24 0.41 1.19 -8.08
CA VAL A 24 0.15 1.47 -6.67
C VAL A 24 0.82 0.42 -5.79
N GLU A 25 0.74 -0.86 -6.15
CA GLU A 25 1.40 -1.95 -5.41
C GLU A 25 2.92 -1.72 -5.29
N LYS A 26 3.57 -1.44 -6.43
CA LYS A 26 5.01 -1.16 -6.50
C LYS A 26 5.38 0.14 -5.78
N ALA A 27 4.59 1.20 -5.96
CA ALA A 27 4.85 2.49 -5.33
C ALA A 27 4.74 2.41 -3.80
N CYS A 28 3.73 1.69 -3.30
CA CYS A 28 3.57 1.44 -1.87
C CYS A 28 4.68 0.53 -1.33
N GLY A 29 5.08 -0.50 -2.09
CA GLY A 29 6.19 -1.39 -1.71
C GLY A 29 7.55 -0.69 -1.64
N ALA A 30 7.72 0.42 -2.38
CA ALA A 30 8.92 1.26 -2.34
C ALA A 30 8.96 2.22 -1.15
N VAL A 31 7.89 2.32 -0.36
CA VAL A 31 7.84 3.21 0.82
C VAL A 31 8.67 2.60 1.96
N PRO A 32 9.59 3.37 2.58
CA PRO A 32 10.32 2.89 3.75
C PRO A 32 9.38 2.54 4.90
N GLY A 33 9.64 1.41 5.55
CA GLY A 33 8.78 0.83 6.59
C GLY A 33 7.73 -0.15 6.08
N VAL A 34 7.51 -0.27 4.77
CA VAL A 34 6.64 -1.29 4.19
C VAL A 34 7.38 -2.62 4.06
N ARG A 35 6.79 -3.68 4.59
CA ARG A 35 7.30 -5.06 4.52
C ARG A 35 6.70 -5.86 3.37
N ALA A 36 5.41 -5.67 3.11
CA ALA A 36 4.72 -6.33 2.02
C ALA A 36 3.53 -5.49 1.56
N VAL A 37 3.20 -5.57 0.28
CA VAL A 37 1.97 -5.00 -0.28
C VAL A 37 1.30 -6.08 -1.11
N LYS A 38 -0.03 -6.12 -1.06
CA LYS A 38 -0.89 -6.90 -1.94
C LYS A 38 -2.02 -6.01 -2.44
N ALA A 39 -2.03 -5.71 -3.72
CA ALA A 39 -3.15 -5.07 -4.38
C ALA A 39 -4.06 -6.13 -4.99
N ASN A 40 -5.35 -6.06 -4.70
CA ASN A 40 -6.37 -6.90 -5.29
C ASN A 40 -7.25 -6.06 -6.21
N ALA A 41 -6.86 -5.97 -7.49
CA ALA A 41 -7.64 -5.29 -8.54
C ALA A 41 -9.05 -5.90 -8.70
N ALA A 42 -9.22 -7.19 -8.42
CA ALA A 42 -10.51 -7.86 -8.57
C ALA A 42 -11.56 -7.40 -7.53
N THR A 43 -11.12 -6.98 -6.35
CA THR A 43 -12.01 -6.50 -5.26
C THR A 43 -11.81 -5.02 -4.92
N GLY A 44 -10.90 -4.33 -5.62
CA GLY A 44 -10.54 -2.93 -5.33
C GLY A 44 -9.86 -2.74 -3.96
N THR A 45 -9.21 -3.77 -3.43
CA THR A 45 -8.66 -3.76 -2.06
C THR A 45 -7.14 -3.76 -2.07
N LEU A 46 -6.52 -2.84 -1.34
CA LEU A 46 -5.07 -2.76 -1.16
C LEU A 46 -4.71 -3.12 0.28
N ARG A 47 -3.94 -4.18 0.46
CA ARG A 47 -3.45 -4.64 1.76
C ARG A 47 -1.95 -4.33 1.87
N VAL A 48 -1.57 -3.55 2.87
CA VAL A 48 -0.16 -3.20 3.12
C VAL A 48 0.22 -3.69 4.51
N THR A 49 1.31 -4.44 4.55
CA THR A 49 1.99 -4.86 5.77
C THR A 49 3.18 -3.93 5.99
N TYR A 50 3.19 -3.20 7.09
CA TYR A 50 4.25 -2.25 7.42
C TYR A 50 4.60 -2.26 8.91
N GLN A 51 5.74 -1.69 9.24
CA GLN A 51 6.15 -1.48 10.63
C GLN A 51 5.82 -0.04 11.04
N PRO A 52 4.95 0.17 12.04
CA PRO A 52 4.54 1.51 12.46
C PRO A 52 5.71 2.35 13.02
N ALA A 53 6.83 1.72 13.36
CA ALA A 53 8.04 2.40 13.80
C ALA A 53 8.72 3.24 12.69
N ASP A 54 8.62 2.83 11.43
CA ASP A 54 9.29 3.48 10.29
C ASP A 54 8.30 3.94 9.20
N PHE A 55 7.07 3.42 9.24
CA PHE A 55 6.04 3.72 8.26
C PHE A 55 5.41 5.10 8.46
N LYS A 56 5.39 5.90 7.39
CA LYS A 56 4.73 7.21 7.36
C LYS A 56 3.48 7.15 6.47
N PRO A 57 2.27 7.32 7.03
CA PRO A 57 1.03 7.32 6.24
C PRO A 57 1.02 8.44 5.19
N ALA A 58 1.66 9.58 5.46
CA ALA A 58 1.80 10.66 4.49
C ALA A 58 2.64 10.28 3.26
N ALA A 59 3.72 9.48 3.46
CA ALA A 59 4.55 9.00 2.36
C ALA A 59 3.80 7.98 1.50
N LEU A 60 3.02 7.09 2.14
CA LEU A 60 2.16 6.14 1.45
C LEU A 60 1.07 6.84 0.63
N ALA A 61 0.32 7.77 1.24
CA ALA A 61 -0.73 8.52 0.54
C ALA A 61 -0.17 9.32 -0.64
N ALA A 62 1.01 9.91 -0.47
CA ALA A 62 1.68 10.59 -1.55
C ALA A 62 2.10 9.61 -2.66
N ALA A 63 2.72 8.46 -2.34
CA ALA A 63 3.08 7.41 -3.29
C ALA A 63 1.87 6.86 -4.06
N ALA A 64 0.76 6.58 -3.38
CA ALA A 64 -0.48 6.14 -3.98
C ALA A 64 -1.05 7.21 -4.94
N ARG A 65 -1.03 8.49 -4.56
CA ARG A 65 -1.45 9.61 -5.42
C ARG A 65 -0.62 9.80 -6.69
N ARG A 66 0.67 9.42 -6.71
CA ARG A 66 1.51 9.51 -7.92
C ARG A 66 1.34 8.30 -8.84
N ALA A 67 0.78 7.22 -8.30
CA ALA A 67 0.53 5.98 -9.00
C ALA A 67 -0.89 5.89 -9.58
N GLY A 68 -1.80 6.75 -9.13
CA GLY A 68 -3.17 6.90 -9.65
C GLY A 68 -3.30 8.10 -10.58
#